data_AF-A0A972C3U5-F1
#
_entry.id   AF-A0A972C3U5-F1
#
_cell.length_a   1.000
_cell.length_b   1.000
_cell.length_c   1.000
_cell.angle_alpha   90.00
_cell.angle_beta   90.00
_cell.angle_gamma   90.00
#
_symmetry.space_group_name_H-M   'P 1'
#
loop_
_entity.id
_entity.type
_entity.pdbx_description
1 polymer ?
#
loop_
_entity_poly.entity_id
_entity_poly.type
_entity_poly.pdbx_seq_one_letter_code
_entity_poly.pdbx_strand_id
1 'polypeptide(L)'
;MTQATGTLYIVSAPSGAGKTTLVKALIDQIDTLRVSISHTTRPMRPGEIDGVNYHFTSREQFLKQVGEGDFLEHAEVFGNLYGTSQSTVEQTLAQGHDLILEIDWQGAQQVRRALPQARSIFILPPSRAALQERLR
;
A
#
# COMPACT_ATOMS: atom_id res chain seq x y z
N MET A 1 30.37 -6.05 5.45
CA MET A 1 29.23 -6.98 5.29
C MET A 1 28.12 -6.18 4.64
N THR A 2 27.73 -6.47 3.40
CA THR A 2 26.61 -5.81 2.74
C THR A 2 25.34 -6.14 3.52
N GLN A 3 24.78 -5.13 4.19
CA GLN A 3 23.48 -5.26 4.84
C GLN A 3 22.47 -5.72 3.79
N ALA A 4 21.81 -6.85 4.02
CA ALA A 4 20.77 -7.31 3.11
C ALA A 4 19.64 -6.28 3.14
N THR A 5 19.36 -5.67 1.98
CA THR A 5 18.22 -4.76 1.81
C THR A 5 16.93 -5.56 1.92
N GLY A 6 15.92 -5.00 2.58
CA GLY A 6 14.59 -5.61 2.67
C GLY A 6 13.96 -5.87 1.30
N THR A 7 12.96 -6.75 1.27
CA THR A 7 12.18 -7.07 0.08
C THR A 7 10.87 -6.27 0.06
N LEU A 8 10.58 -5.64 -1.07
CA LEU A 8 9.28 -4.99 -1.30
C LEU A 8 8.27 -6.01 -1.84
N TYR A 9 7.13 -6.12 -1.16
CA TYR A 9 5.99 -6.93 -1.55
C TYR A 9 4.81 -6.03 -1.93
N ILE A 10 4.15 -6.35 -3.03
CA ILE A 10 2.91 -5.67 -3.46
C ILE A 10 1.76 -6.65 -3.23
N VAL A 11 0.81 -6.29 -2.39
CA VAL A 11 -0.37 -7.11 -2.11
C VAL A 11 -1.61 -6.39 -2.63
N SER A 12 -2.22 -6.94 -3.66
CA SER A 12 -3.44 -6.42 -4.27
C SER A 12 -4.56 -7.46 -4.22
N ALA A 13 -5.80 -6.99 -4.09
CA ALA A 13 -6.99 -7.83 -4.08
C ALA A 13 -8.22 -7.00 -4.43
N PRO A 14 -9.30 -7.60 -4.96
CA PRO A 14 -10.58 -6.89 -5.06
C PRO A 14 -11.11 -6.55 -3.65
N SER A 15 -11.87 -5.45 -3.55
CA SER A 15 -12.54 -5.08 -2.29
C SER A 15 -13.37 -6.25 -1.76
N GLY A 16 -13.30 -6.53 -0.46
CA GLY A 16 -13.99 -7.67 0.16
C GLY A 16 -13.27 -9.02 0.05
N ALA A 17 -12.11 -9.13 -0.63
CA ALA A 17 -11.36 -10.40 -0.69
C ALA A 17 -10.68 -10.81 0.63
N GLY A 18 -10.62 -9.92 1.64
CA GLY A 18 -10.00 -10.20 2.94
C GLY A 18 -8.50 -9.84 3.03
N LYS A 19 -8.02 -8.97 2.13
CA LYS A 19 -6.62 -8.52 2.06
C LYS A 19 -6.09 -8.00 3.39
N THR A 20 -6.76 -7.00 3.97
CA THR A 20 -6.33 -6.35 5.21
C THR A 20 -6.25 -7.34 6.38
N THR A 21 -7.17 -8.31 6.45
CA THR A 21 -7.14 -9.36 7.48
C THR A 21 -5.91 -10.24 7.34
N LEU A 22 -5.56 -10.65 6.11
CA LEU A 22 -4.38 -11.47 5.84
C LEU A 22 -3.08 -10.72 6.14
N VAL A 23 -2.98 -9.46 5.71
CA VAL A 23 -1.80 -8.64 5.98
C VAL A 23 -1.62 -8.39 7.47
N LYS A 24 -2.72 -8.10 8.20
CA LYS A 24 -2.67 -7.98 9.66
C LYS A 24 -2.14 -9.25 10.34
N ALA A 25 -2.64 -10.42 9.93
CA ALA A 25 -2.18 -11.69 10.50
C ALA A 25 -0.68 -11.94 10.22
N LEU A 26 -0.14 -11.46 9.10
CA LEU A 26 1.28 -11.58 8.76
C LEU A 26 2.17 -10.67 9.61
N ILE A 27 1.78 -9.40 9.79
CA ILE A 27 2.58 -8.45 10.59
C ILE A 27 2.64 -8.87 12.07
N ASP A 28 1.59 -9.51 12.58
CA ASP A 28 1.54 -9.99 13.96
C ASP A 28 2.48 -11.22 14.19
N GLN A 29 2.96 -11.87 13.11
CA GLN A 29 3.79 -13.06 13.17
C GLN A 29 5.25 -12.84 12.74
N ILE A 30 5.54 -11.74 12.03
CA ILE A 30 6.86 -11.49 11.42
C ILE A 30 7.38 -10.12 11.87
N ASP A 31 8.25 -10.13 12.87
CA ASP A 31 8.77 -8.92 13.52
C ASP A 31 9.55 -7.97 12.58
N THR A 32 10.07 -8.47 11.46
CA THR A 32 10.82 -7.68 10.48
C THR A 32 9.96 -7.14 9.34
N LEU A 33 8.69 -7.53 9.27
CA LEU A 33 7.75 -7.14 8.23
C LEU A 33 7.00 -5.88 8.63
N ARG A 34 6.90 -4.94 7.70
CA ARG A 34 6.16 -3.68 7.87
C ARG A 34 5.10 -3.53 6.80
N VAL A 35 4.10 -2.71 7.09
CA VAL A 35 3.10 -2.27 6.10
C VAL A 35 3.31 -0.78 5.87
N SER A 36 3.35 -0.38 4.61
CA SER A 36 3.49 1.01 4.25
C SER A 36 2.20 1.77 4.53
N ILE A 37 2.33 2.95 5.14
CA ILE A 37 1.22 3.86 5.41
C ILE A 37 1.12 4.82 4.22
N SER A 38 0.10 4.63 3.39
CA SER A 38 -0.11 5.48 2.21
C SER A 38 -0.63 6.87 2.60
N HIS A 39 -0.42 7.84 1.72
CA HIS A 39 -1.10 9.12 1.77
C HIS A 39 -2.48 9.01 1.12
N THR A 40 -3.46 9.78 1.58
CA THR A 40 -4.76 9.88 0.91
C THR A 40 -5.41 11.25 1.04
N THR A 41 -6.19 11.61 0.03
CA THR A 41 -7.05 12.81 0.04
C THR A 41 -8.46 12.53 0.53
N ARG A 42 -8.78 11.27 0.83
CA ARG A 42 -10.08 10.88 1.38
C ARG A 42 -10.24 11.49 2.78
N PRO A 43 -11.43 11.98 3.17
CA PRO A 43 -11.67 12.35 4.57
C PRO A 43 -11.48 11.15 5.51
N MET A 44 -10.85 11.43 6.64
CA MET A 44 -10.69 10.49 7.75
C MET A 44 -12.07 10.01 8.23
N ARG A 45 -12.25 8.69 8.37
CA ARG A 45 -13.46 8.07 8.93
C ARG A 45 -13.37 8.02 10.46
N PRO A 46 -14.51 7.91 11.17
CA PRO A 46 -14.53 7.71 12.61
C PRO A 46 -13.66 6.51 13.02
N GLY A 47 -12.73 6.73 13.95
CA GLY A 47 -11.81 5.71 14.46
C GLY A 47 -10.49 5.55 13.69
N GLU A 48 -10.32 6.22 12.54
CA GLU A 48 -9.01 6.29 11.87
C GLU A 48 -8.10 7.31 12.57
N ILE A 49 -6.79 7.04 12.54
CA ILE A 49 -5.75 7.89 13.12
C ILE A 49 -4.74 8.25 12.02
N ASP A 50 -4.43 9.55 11.93
CA ASP A 50 -3.42 10.06 11.00
C ASP A 50 -2.02 9.51 11.34
N GLY A 51 -1.28 9.11 10.31
CA GLY A 51 0.03 8.47 10.45
C GLY A 51 -0.01 7.03 10.97
N VAL A 52 -1.22 6.45 11.13
CA VAL A 52 -1.41 5.03 11.46
C VAL A 52 -2.16 4.32 10.34
N ASN A 53 -3.33 4.84 9.96
CA ASN A 53 -4.13 4.25 8.89
C ASN A 53 -3.72 4.79 7.52
N TYR A 54 -3.57 6.11 7.44
CA TYR A 54 -3.09 6.86 6.28
C TYR A 54 -2.43 8.14 6.77
N HIS A 55 -1.62 8.76 5.92
CA HIS A 55 -1.32 10.18 6.00
C HIS A 55 -2.42 10.96 5.27
N PHE A 56 -3.33 11.56 6.03
CA PHE A 56 -4.45 12.32 5.49
C PHE A 56 -3.98 13.71 5.06
N THR A 57 -4.14 14.03 3.78
CA THR A 57 -3.63 15.27 3.18
C THR A 57 -4.68 15.93 2.30
N SER A 58 -4.50 17.22 1.98
CA SER A 58 -5.37 17.90 1.03
C SER A 58 -5.07 17.46 -0.40
N ARG A 59 -6.05 17.57 -1.31
CA ARG A 59 -5.83 17.27 -2.73
C ARG A 59 -4.76 18.18 -3.35
N GLU A 60 -4.72 19.44 -2.95
CA GLU A 60 -3.71 20.40 -3.41
C GLU A 60 -2.30 19.96 -3.00
N GLN A 61 -2.10 19.64 -1.72
CA GLN A 61 -0.80 19.18 -1.21
C GLN A 61 -0.38 17.85 -1.85
N PHE A 62 -1.33 16.92 -2.02
CA PHE A 62 -1.04 15.65 -2.70
C PHE A 62 -0.57 15.88 -4.14
N LEU A 63 -1.26 16.72 -4.91
CA LEU A 63 -0.89 16.98 -6.30
C LEU A 63 0.45 17.73 -6.42
N LYS A 64 0.78 18.57 -5.45
CA LYS A 64 2.10 19.18 -5.35
C LYS A 64 3.19 18.12 -5.19
N GLN A 65 3.02 17.18 -4.26
CA GLN A 65 3.95 16.06 -4.03
C GLN A 65 4.10 15.15 -5.26
N VAL A 66 3.00 14.94 -6.01
CA VAL A 66 3.07 14.26 -7.32
C VAL A 66 3.97 15.02 -8.29
N GLY A 67 3.83 16.35 -8.38
CA GLY A 67 4.67 17.20 -9.24
C GLY A 67 6.14 17.25 -8.83
N GLU A 68 6.42 17.05 -7.53
CA GLU A 68 7.76 16.99 -6.95
C GLU A 68 8.41 15.60 -7.09
N GLY A 69 7.63 14.57 -7.46
CA GLY A 69 8.11 13.19 -7.61
C GLY A 69 8.25 12.44 -6.29
N ASP A 70 7.53 12.83 -5.25
CA ASP A 70 7.65 12.26 -3.90
C ASP A 70 7.06 10.85 -3.75
N PHE A 71 6.22 10.44 -4.69
CA PHE A 71 5.50 9.17 -4.65
C PHE A 71 6.13 8.12 -5.57
N LEU A 72 6.38 6.93 -5.02
CA LEU A 72 6.76 5.74 -5.78
C LEU A 72 5.63 5.28 -6.70
N GLU A 73 4.39 5.44 -6.23
CA GLU A 73 3.17 5.21 -6.98
C GLU A 73 2.06 6.11 -6.44
N HIS A 74 1.14 6.48 -7.32
CA HIS A 74 -0.10 7.12 -6.92
C HIS A 74 -1.25 6.76 -7.85
N ALA A 75 -2.48 6.72 -7.33
CA ALA A 75 -3.67 6.41 -8.11
C ALA A 75 -4.89 7.18 -7.62
N GLU A 76 -5.83 7.44 -8.53
CA GLU A 76 -7.18 7.88 -8.16
C GLU A 76 -8.10 6.66 -8.05
N VAL A 77 -8.68 6.47 -6.88
CA VAL A 77 -9.54 5.34 -6.53
C VAL A 77 -10.83 5.88 -5.93
N PHE A 78 -11.95 5.66 -6.62
CA PHE A 78 -13.27 6.17 -6.23
C PHE A 78 -13.26 7.69 -5.92
N GLY A 79 -12.61 8.48 -6.77
CA GLY A 79 -12.55 9.96 -6.65
C GLY A 79 -11.57 10.51 -5.61
N ASN A 80 -10.85 9.64 -4.89
CA ASN A 80 -9.83 10.04 -3.92
C ASN A 80 -8.45 9.61 -4.39
N LEU A 81 -7.44 10.43 -4.11
CA LEU A 81 -6.06 10.09 -4.42
C LEU A 81 -5.45 9.27 -3.30
N TYR A 82 -4.61 8.32 -3.68
CA TYR A 82 -3.80 7.51 -2.80
C TYR A 82 -2.38 7.45 -3.36
N GLY A 83 -1.37 7.42 -2.49
CA GLY A 83 0.01 7.29 -2.94
C GLY A 83 0.96 6.82 -1.86
N THR A 84 2.02 6.17 -2.28
CA THR A 84 3.05 5.61 -1.40
C THR A 84 4.32 6.43 -1.52
N SER A 85 4.79 7.00 -0.40
CA SER A 85 6.01 7.83 -0.36
C SER A 85 7.24 7.01 -0.77
N GLN A 86 7.99 7.51 -1.75
CA GLN A 86 9.21 6.86 -2.21
C GLN A 86 10.27 6.82 -1.11
N SER A 87 10.50 7.93 -0.43
CA SER A 87 11.48 8.03 0.65
C SER A 87 11.19 7.07 1.80
N THR A 88 9.92 6.91 2.17
CA THR A 88 9.50 5.96 3.22
C THR A 88 9.82 4.51 2.83
N VAL A 89 9.55 4.15 1.57
CA VAL A 89 9.86 2.80 1.05
C VAL A 89 11.36 2.57 1.07
N GLU A 90 12.15 3.47 0.50
CA GLU A 90 13.60 3.34 0.40
C GLU A 90 14.26 3.25 1.77
N GLN A 91 13.87 4.10 2.72
CA GLN A 91 14.41 4.09 4.08
C GLN A 91 14.09 2.79 4.81
N THR A 92 12.87 2.28 4.69
CA THR A 92 12.47 1.03 5.36
C THR A 92 13.23 -0.17 4.81
N LEU A 93 13.35 -0.28 3.48
CA LEU A 93 14.11 -1.35 2.85
C LEU A 93 15.61 -1.26 3.17
N ALA A 94 16.17 -0.05 3.24
CA ALA A 94 17.57 0.18 3.60
C ALA A 94 17.89 -0.22 5.05
N GLN A 95 16.90 -0.16 5.95
CA GLN A 95 17.03 -0.65 7.32
C GLN A 95 17.00 -2.19 7.43
N GLY A 96 16.78 -2.89 6.30
CA GLY A 96 16.68 -4.35 6.26
C GLY A 96 15.30 -4.89 6.61
N HIS A 97 14.28 -4.02 6.68
CA HIS A 97 12.90 -4.43 6.91
C HIS A 97 12.20 -4.77 5.59
N ASP A 98 11.50 -5.90 5.57
CA ASP A 98 10.59 -6.24 4.48
C ASP A 98 9.36 -5.33 4.56
N LEU A 99 8.84 -4.91 3.41
CA LEU A 99 7.74 -3.95 3.34
C LEU A 99 6.62 -4.43 2.44
N ILE A 100 5.38 -4.37 2.93
CA ILE A 100 4.16 -4.63 2.16
C ILE A 100 3.54 -3.30 1.72
N LEU A 101 3.24 -3.20 0.43
CA LEU A 101 2.37 -2.18 -0.16
C LEU A 101 0.97 -2.77 -0.37
N GLU A 102 -0.01 -2.28 0.37
CA GLU A 102 -1.42 -2.67 0.25
C GLU A 102 -2.17 -1.77 -0.75
N ILE A 103 -1.81 -1.84 -2.03
CA ILE A 103 -2.28 -0.90 -3.06
C ILE A 103 -3.24 -1.54 -4.09
N ASP A 104 -3.91 -0.71 -4.87
CA ASP A 104 -4.78 -1.14 -5.98
C ASP A 104 -3.96 -1.59 -7.20
N TRP A 105 -4.63 -2.02 -8.26
CA TRP A 105 -3.96 -2.53 -9.45
C TRP A 105 -3.18 -1.45 -10.22
N GLN A 106 -3.64 -0.19 -10.19
CA GLN A 106 -2.97 0.94 -10.83
C GLN A 106 -1.63 1.23 -10.15
N GLY A 107 -1.64 1.34 -8.82
CA GLY A 107 -0.41 1.47 -8.03
C GLY A 107 0.53 0.30 -8.23
N ALA A 108 0.01 -0.94 -8.15
CA ALA A 108 0.81 -2.15 -8.36
C ALA A 108 1.52 -2.19 -9.73
N GLN A 109 0.85 -1.69 -10.78
CA GLN A 109 1.46 -1.59 -12.11
C GLN A 109 2.60 -0.57 -12.16
N GLN A 110 2.46 0.57 -11.48
CA GLN A 110 3.51 1.59 -11.39
C GLN A 110 4.73 1.06 -10.64
N VAL A 111 4.54 0.43 -9.47
CA VAL A 111 5.63 -0.13 -8.68
C VAL A 111 6.38 -1.21 -9.46
N ARG A 112 5.68 -2.10 -10.19
CA ARG A 112 6.35 -3.12 -11.02
C ARG A 112 7.24 -2.52 -12.12
N ARG A 113 6.90 -1.32 -12.62
CA ARG A 113 7.72 -0.62 -13.61
C ARG A 113 8.92 0.07 -12.96
N ALA A 114 8.71 0.71 -11.81
CA ALA A 114 9.75 1.45 -11.09
C ALA A 114 10.76 0.53 -10.37
N LEU A 115 10.29 -0.59 -9.81
CA LEU A 115 11.06 -1.55 -9.04
C LEU A 115 10.75 -2.99 -9.50
N PRO A 116 11.36 -3.46 -10.60
CA PRO A 116 11.10 -4.80 -11.16
C PRO A 116 11.41 -5.97 -10.20
N GLN A 117 12.24 -5.74 -9.19
CA GLN A 117 12.57 -6.70 -8.13
C GLN A 117 11.45 -6.87 -7.08
N ALA A 118 10.44 -6.00 -7.08
CA ALA A 118 9.32 -6.08 -6.15
C ALA A 118 8.49 -7.35 -6.41
N ARG A 119 8.10 -8.04 -5.34
CA ARG A 119 7.33 -9.29 -5.41
C ARG A 119 5.84 -9.00 -5.38
N SER A 120 5.13 -9.28 -6.47
CA SER A 120 3.68 -9.06 -6.55
C SER A 120 2.87 -10.29 -6.15
N ILE A 121 1.86 -10.09 -5.31
CA ILE A 121 0.90 -11.09 -4.85
C ILE A 121 -0.51 -10.56 -5.09
N PHE A 122 -1.33 -11.33 -5.80
CA PHE A 122 -2.75 -11.01 -6.02
C PHE A 122 -3.64 -12.03 -5.32
N ILE A 123 -4.52 -11.56 -4.45
CA ILE A 123 -5.43 -12.42 -3.68
C ILE A 123 -6.78 -12.47 -4.39
N LEU A 124 -7.17 -13.68 -4.80
CA LEU A 124 -8.48 -13.92 -5.40
C LEU A 124 -9.50 -14.34 -4.34
N PRO A 125 -10.77 -13.90 -4.46
CA PRO A 125 -11.85 -14.48 -3.65
C PRO A 125 -12.05 -15.94 -4.07
N PRO A 126 -12.58 -16.80 -3.17
CA PRO A 126 -12.81 -18.22 -3.48
C PRO A 126 -13.86 -18.42 -4.58
N SER A 127 -14.76 -17.44 -4.78
CA SER A 127 -15.70 -17.41 -5.90
C SER A 127 -16.25 -16.00 -6.12
N ARG A 128 -16.87 -15.76 -7.29
CA ARG A 128 -17.61 -14.51 -7.55
C ARG A 128 -18.78 -14.31 -6.59
N ALA A 129 -19.45 -15.40 -6.20
CA ALA A 129 -20.56 -15.37 -5.24
C ALA A 129 -20.09 -14.91 -3.86
N ALA A 130 -18.96 -15.44 -3.38
CA ALA A 130 -18.37 -15.03 -2.09
C ALA A 130 -17.95 -13.55 -2.09
N LEU A 131 -17.44 -13.06 -3.23
CA LEU A 131 -17.13 -11.63 -3.38
C LEU A 131 -18.40 -10.78 -3.30
N GLN A 132 -19.46 -11.18 -4.02
CA GLN A 132 -20.73 -10.46 -4.03
C GLN A 132 -21.40 -10.42 -2.65
N GLU A 133 -21.35 -11.51 -1.90
CA GLU A 133 -21.90 -11.59 -0.53
C GLU A 133 -21.21 -10.59 0.40
N ARG A 134 -19.89 -10.41 0.28
CA ARG A 134 -19.12 -9.47 1.11
C ARG A 134 -19.23 -8.00 0.70
N LEU A 135 -19.73 -7.72 -0.50
CA LEU A 135 -19.92 -6.37 -1.02
C LEU A 135 -21.35 -5.84 -0.82
N ARG A 136 -22.29 -6.69 -0.38
CA ARG A 136 -23.63 -6.30 0.04
C ARG A 136 -23.60 -5.70 1.44
#